data_AF-A0A939I112-F1
#
_entry.id   AF-A0A939I112-F1
#
_cell.length_a   1.000
_cell.length_b   1.000
_cell.length_c   1.000
_cell.angle_alpha   90.00
_cell.angle_beta   90.00
_cell.angle_gamma   90.00
#
_symmetry.space_group_name_H-M   'P 1'
#
loop_
_entity.id
_entity.type
_entity.pdbx_description
1 polymer ?
#
loop_
_entity_poly.entity_id
_entity_poly.type
_entity_poly.pdbx_seq_one_letter_code
_entity_poly.pdbx_strand_id
1 'polypeptide(L)'
;MDNFKIYISPGDYQDEMFLNMTRMLEAEGCQIICYLECIGYDKIENDIENCDCLLALLDDHFWASTWRMIEITFASGDCPSFYNSVKNNKHVNIAKPTPVFIMPIPYDRELGFLKKLSNSTILPPNPRDAVRTIKQRFANK
;
A
#
# COMPACT_ATOMS: atom_id res chain seq x y z
N MET A 1 -11.69 20.02 4.93
CA MET A 1 -11.54 18.57 5.12
C MET A 1 -10.25 18.21 4.44
N ASP A 2 -9.30 17.63 5.17
CA ASP A 2 -8.04 17.19 4.57
C ASP A 2 -8.33 16.05 3.59
N ASN A 3 -7.74 16.11 2.39
CA ASN A 3 -7.89 15.06 1.40
C ASN A 3 -7.22 13.78 1.91
N PHE A 4 -7.94 12.64 1.83
CA PHE A 4 -7.42 11.35 2.26
C PHE A 4 -6.30 10.91 1.31
N LYS A 5 -5.08 10.67 1.83
CA LYS A 5 -3.89 10.35 1.03
C LYS A 5 -3.64 8.85 0.98
N ILE A 6 -3.50 8.30 -0.22
CA ILE A 6 -3.24 6.87 -0.43
C ILE A 6 -1.93 6.69 -1.17
N TYR A 7 -1.02 5.93 -0.58
CA TYR A 7 0.14 5.41 -1.29
C TYR A 7 -0.27 4.14 -2.03
N ILE A 8 -0.14 4.10 -3.36
CA ILE A 8 -0.34 2.88 -4.13
C ILE A 8 1.02 2.25 -4.41
N SER A 9 1.18 1.01 -3.99
CA SER A 9 2.24 0.10 -4.40
C SER A 9 1.71 -0.73 -5.58
N PRO A 10 1.86 -0.25 -6.84
CA PRO A 10 1.30 -0.97 -7.97
C PRO A 10 2.16 -2.17 -8.35
N GLY A 11 1.48 -3.15 -8.93
CA GLY A 11 2.05 -4.11 -9.84
C GLY A 11 2.35 -3.47 -11.20
N ASP A 12 1.67 -3.92 -12.25
CA ASP A 12 1.58 -3.26 -13.55
C ASP A 12 0.64 -2.04 -13.49
N TYR A 13 1.12 -0.90 -13.97
CA TYR A 13 0.34 0.34 -14.05
C TYR A 13 -0.57 0.40 -15.28
N GLN A 14 -0.38 -0.52 -16.23
CA GLN A 14 -1.28 -0.71 -17.36
C GLN A 14 -2.41 -1.70 -17.05
N ASP A 15 -2.34 -2.36 -15.89
CA ASP A 15 -3.38 -3.30 -15.47
C ASP A 15 -4.73 -2.59 -15.28
N GLU A 16 -5.79 -3.22 -15.78
CA GLU A 16 -7.13 -2.66 -15.74
C GLU A 16 -7.61 -2.43 -14.30
N MET A 17 -7.23 -3.31 -13.35
CA MET A 17 -7.56 -3.15 -11.94
C MET A 17 -6.89 -1.91 -11.36
N PHE A 18 -5.61 -1.66 -11.66
CA PHE A 18 -4.91 -0.46 -11.21
C PHE A 18 -5.60 0.81 -11.70
N LEU A 19 -5.91 0.88 -13.00
CA LEU A 19 -6.57 2.05 -13.59
C LEU A 19 -7.98 2.26 -13.02
N ASN A 20 -8.76 1.19 -12.86
CA ASN A 20 -10.11 1.26 -12.32
C ASN A 20 -10.12 1.67 -10.85
N MET A 21 -9.27 1.06 -10.02
CA MET A 21 -9.14 1.39 -8.60
C MET A 21 -8.72 2.85 -8.40
N THR A 22 -7.69 3.30 -9.13
CA THR A 22 -7.18 4.68 -9.03
C THR A 22 -8.26 5.69 -9.37
N ARG A 23 -8.95 5.52 -10.52
CA ARG A 23 -10.04 6.42 -10.94
C ARG A 23 -11.18 6.48 -9.92
N MET A 24 -11.56 5.35 -9.34
CA MET A 24 -12.62 5.31 -8.34
C MET A 24 -12.21 6.00 -7.03
N LEU A 25 -10.97 5.82 -6.58
CA LEU A 25 -10.46 6.49 -5.38
C LEU A 25 -10.35 8.00 -5.58
N GLU A 26 -9.87 8.46 -6.74
CA GLU A 26 -9.83 9.88 -7.09
C GLU A 26 -11.23 10.51 -7.17
N ALA A 27 -12.21 9.80 -7.75
CA ALA A 27 -13.60 10.24 -7.79
C ALA A 27 -14.23 10.39 -6.39
N GLU A 28 -13.67 9.69 -5.40
CA GLU A 28 -14.04 9.77 -3.99
C GLU A 28 -13.25 10.84 -3.22
N GLY A 29 -12.44 11.64 -3.92
CA GLY A 29 -11.66 12.74 -3.35
C GLY A 29 -10.33 12.32 -2.72
N CYS A 30 -9.85 11.09 -2.98
CA CYS A 30 -8.55 10.65 -2.50
C CYS A 30 -7.42 11.32 -3.29
N GLN A 31 -6.36 11.71 -2.59
CA GLN A 31 -5.10 12.06 -3.21
C GLN A 31 -4.24 10.80 -3.34
N ILE A 32 -3.85 10.47 -4.57
CA ILE A 32 -3.04 9.28 -4.86
C ILE A 32 -1.57 9.66 -4.97
N ILE A 33 -0.71 8.89 -4.30
CA ILE A 33 0.75 8.91 -4.47
C ILE A 33 1.14 7.54 -5.02
N CYS A 34 1.81 7.53 -6.17
CA CYS A 34 2.22 6.30 -6.84
C CYS A 34 3.50 6.57 -7.64
N TYR A 35 4.48 5.67 -7.52
CA TYR A 35 5.71 5.71 -8.29
C TYR A 35 5.80 4.52 -9.22
N LEU A 36 6.06 4.79 -10.50
CA LEU A 36 6.24 3.76 -11.53
C LEU A 36 7.68 3.24 -11.59
N GLU A 37 8.62 4.04 -11.10
CA GLU A 37 10.05 3.71 -11.06
C GLU A 37 10.52 3.74 -9.60
N CYS A 38 11.57 2.98 -9.31
CA CYS A 38 12.20 3.00 -7.99
C CYS A 38 12.83 4.37 -7.74
N ILE A 39 12.25 5.12 -6.82
CA ILE A 39 12.85 6.33 -6.26
C ILE A 39 13.60 5.96 -4.97
N GLY A 40 14.50 6.84 -4.51
CA GLY A 40 15.26 6.58 -3.28
C GLY A 40 14.34 6.21 -2.10
N TYR A 41 14.71 5.15 -1.36
CA TYR A 41 13.91 4.60 -0.25
C TYR A 41 13.46 5.64 0.76
N ASP A 42 14.32 6.61 1.11
CA ASP A 42 13.99 7.69 2.04
C ASP A 42 12.73 8.48 1.64
N LYS A 43 12.49 8.65 0.33
CA LYS A 43 11.30 9.34 -0.18
C LYS A 43 10.07 8.46 -0.12
N ILE A 44 10.20 7.17 -0.46
CA ILE A 44 9.12 6.18 -0.34
C ILE A 44 8.65 6.10 1.11
N GLU A 45 9.58 5.90 2.04
CA GLU A 45 9.31 5.81 3.48
C GLU A 45 8.59 7.06 3.99
N ASN A 46 9.10 8.25 3.66
CA ASN A 46 8.47 9.51 4.02
C ASN A 46 7.05 9.65 3.47
N ASP A 47 6.81 9.26 2.21
CA ASP A 47 5.48 9.37 1.62
C ASP A 47 4.50 8.38 2.26
N ILE A 48 4.94 7.16 2.59
CA ILE A 48 4.12 6.16 3.30
C ILE A 48 3.77 6.64 4.71
N GLU A 49 4.70 7.26 5.44
CA GLU A 49 4.48 7.81 6.78
C GLU A 49 3.47 8.98 6.78
N ASN A 50 3.41 9.73 5.68
CA ASN A 50 2.51 10.88 5.51
C ASN A 50 1.19 10.54 4.79
N CYS A 51 0.98 9.27 4.44
CA CYS A 51 -0.27 8.77 3.88
C CYS A 51 -1.21 8.25 4.96
N ASP A 52 -2.50 8.20 4.62
CA ASP A 52 -3.52 7.68 5.49
C ASP A 52 -3.67 6.15 5.43
N CYS A 53 -3.30 5.56 4.29
CA CYS A 53 -3.14 4.12 4.08
C CYS A 53 -2.20 3.83 2.88
N LEU A 54 -1.80 2.56 2.77
CA LEU A 54 -1.16 1.99 1.60
C LEU A 54 -2.12 1.00 0.92
N LEU A 55 -2.24 1.06 -0.40
CA LEU A 55 -2.91 0.06 -1.23
C LEU A 55 -1.87 -0.71 -2.05
N ALA A 56 -1.79 -2.02 -1.86
CA ALA A 56 -0.91 -2.91 -2.60
C ALA A 56 -1.73 -3.76 -3.58
N LEU A 57 -1.38 -3.65 -4.87
CA LEU A 57 -1.96 -4.46 -5.94
C LEU A 57 -0.93 -5.53 -6.33
N LEU A 58 -1.22 -6.80 -6.03
CA LEU A 58 -0.24 -7.87 -6.07
C LEU A 58 -0.38 -8.71 -7.34
N ASP A 59 0.11 -8.18 -8.45
CA ASP A 59 0.24 -8.91 -9.72
C ASP A 59 1.64 -9.53 -9.90
N ASP A 60 1.90 -10.17 -11.03
CA ASP A 60 3.22 -10.74 -11.36
C ASP A 60 4.39 -9.74 -11.27
N HIS A 61 4.16 -8.47 -11.60
CA HIS A 61 5.18 -7.44 -11.51
C HIS A 61 5.51 -7.08 -10.06
N PHE A 62 4.52 -7.09 -9.17
CA PHE A 62 4.75 -6.94 -7.74
C PHE A 62 5.68 -8.03 -7.20
N TRP A 63 5.41 -9.31 -7.52
CA TRP A 63 6.20 -10.43 -6.97
C TRP A 63 7.62 -10.51 -7.54
N ALA A 64 7.84 -9.97 -8.73
CA ALA A 64 9.17 -9.82 -9.30
C ALA A 64 10.00 -8.70 -8.62
N SER A 65 9.41 -7.96 -7.68
CA SER A 65 9.98 -6.73 -7.14
C SER A 65 10.21 -6.78 -5.63
N THR A 66 11.49 -6.77 -5.23
CA THR A 66 11.89 -6.70 -3.82
C THR A 66 11.57 -5.36 -3.18
N TRP A 67 11.59 -4.25 -3.94
CA TRP A 67 11.30 -2.92 -3.39
C TRP A 67 9.82 -2.74 -3.05
N ARG A 68 8.92 -3.36 -3.82
CA ARG A 68 7.48 -3.37 -3.51
C ARG A 68 7.17 -4.13 -2.23
N MET A 69 7.89 -5.22 -1.96
CA MET A 69 7.80 -5.94 -0.69
C MET A 69 8.25 -5.08 0.51
N ILE A 70 9.28 -4.25 0.31
CA ILE A 70 9.75 -3.29 1.33
C ILE A 70 8.67 -2.26 1.64
N GLU A 71 7.97 -1.72 0.64
CA GLU A 71 6.88 -0.75 0.85
C GLU A 71 5.80 -1.30 1.79
N ILE A 72 5.32 -2.52 1.52
CA ILE A 72 4.27 -3.16 2.33
C ILE A 72 4.74 -3.42 3.77
N THR A 73 5.93 -3.97 3.92
CA THR A 73 6.47 -4.34 5.24
C THR A 73 6.87 -3.11 6.05
N PHE A 74 7.30 -2.03 5.40
CA PHE A 74 7.53 -0.74 6.03
C PHE A 74 6.21 -0.14 6.53
N ALA A 75 5.20 -0.08 5.66
CA ALA A 75 3.88 0.45 6.01
C ALA A 75 3.23 -0.33 7.18
N SER A 76 3.28 -1.67 7.14
CA SER A 76 2.63 -2.50 8.17
C SER A 76 3.31 -2.43 9.54
N GLY A 77 4.56 -1.97 9.61
CA GLY A 77 5.39 -1.98 10.81
C GLY A 77 5.91 -3.37 11.19
N ASP A 78 5.83 -4.36 10.29
CA ASP A 78 6.33 -5.72 10.51
C ASP A 78 7.73 -5.91 9.88
N CYS A 79 8.56 -6.78 10.48
CA CYS A 79 9.90 -7.14 9.97
C CYS A 79 9.78 -7.84 8.58
N PRO A 80 10.56 -7.48 7.53
CA PRO A 80 12.00 -7.20 7.55
C PRO A 80 12.40 -5.84 6.94
N SER A 81 11.59 -4.81 7.11
CA SER A 81 11.72 -3.47 6.50
C SER A 81 12.85 -2.56 7.07
N PHE A 82 13.84 -3.13 7.76
CA PHE A 82 14.81 -2.38 8.56
C PHE A 82 16.11 -1.97 7.84
N TYR A 83 16.14 -1.88 6.51
CA TYR A 83 17.42 -1.73 5.81
C TYR A 83 18.08 -0.34 5.99
N ASN A 84 17.31 0.76 6.05
CA ASN A 84 17.87 2.12 6.17
C ASN A 84 17.61 2.78 7.53
N SER A 85 16.48 2.52 8.17
CA SER A 85 16.14 3.09 9.47
C SER A 85 17.03 2.59 10.61
N VAL A 86 17.47 1.32 10.56
CA VAL A 86 18.52 0.81 11.47
C VAL A 86 19.90 1.39 11.14
N LYS A 87 20.20 1.66 9.85
CA LYS A 87 21.50 2.16 9.40
C LYS A 87 21.72 3.65 9.71
N ASN A 88 20.66 4.46 9.73
CA ASN A 88 20.73 5.91 9.89
C ASN A 88 20.34 6.42 11.29
N ASN A 89 20.15 5.56 12.30
CA ASN A 89 19.63 5.94 13.63
C ASN A 89 18.31 6.74 13.58
N LYS A 90 17.61 6.70 12.43
CA LYS A 90 16.24 7.21 12.33
C LYS A 90 15.37 6.13 12.93
N HIS A 91 14.88 6.38 14.15
CA HIS A 91 13.77 5.61 14.68
C HIS A 91 12.67 5.61 13.61
N VAL A 92 12.42 4.46 12.96
CA VAL A 92 11.11 4.27 12.31
C VAL A 92 10.13 4.56 13.42
N ASN A 93 9.14 5.40 13.14
CA ASN A 93 8.07 5.60 14.10
C ASN A 93 7.19 4.35 14.09
N ILE A 94 7.70 3.23 14.64
CA ILE A 94 6.99 1.98 14.91
C ILE A 94 5.71 2.27 15.72
N ALA A 95 5.64 3.44 16.37
CA ALA A 95 4.51 3.94 17.11
C ALA A 95 3.22 4.12 16.28
N LYS A 96 3.27 4.21 14.94
CA LYS A 96 2.06 4.36 14.12
C LYS A 96 2.17 3.70 12.73
N PRO A 97 1.93 2.38 12.62
CA PRO A 97 1.88 1.70 11.33
C PRO A 97 0.79 2.28 10.40
N THR A 98 1.12 2.37 9.12
CA THR A 98 0.19 2.81 8.06
C THR A 98 -0.69 1.62 7.66
N PRO A 99 -2.03 1.71 7.75
CA PRO A 99 -2.92 0.63 7.35
C PRO A 99 -2.62 0.16 5.92
N VAL A 100 -2.51 -1.15 5.72
CA VAL A 100 -2.21 -1.76 4.42
C VAL A 100 -3.45 -2.46 3.89
N PHE A 101 -3.88 -2.11 2.69
CA PHE A 101 -4.89 -2.84 1.95
C PHE A 101 -4.23 -3.67 0.86
N ILE A 102 -4.57 -4.95 0.78
CA ILE A 102 -3.92 -5.90 -0.13
C ILE A 102 -4.96 -6.46 -1.10
N MET A 103 -4.69 -6.37 -2.40
CA MET A 103 -5.53 -6.93 -3.45
C MET A 103 -4.70 -7.84 -4.37
N PRO A 104 -4.79 -9.17 -4.24
CA PRO A 104 -4.12 -10.08 -5.16
C PRO A 104 -4.75 -10.07 -6.56
N ILE A 105 -3.91 -10.12 -7.59
CA ILE A 105 -4.31 -10.14 -8.99
C ILE A 105 -3.44 -11.19 -9.71
N PRO A 106 -3.95 -12.38 -10.08
CA PRO A 106 -5.29 -12.89 -9.83
C PRO A 106 -5.54 -13.19 -8.35
N TYR A 107 -6.83 -13.22 -7.98
CA TYR A 107 -7.25 -13.21 -6.58
C TYR A 107 -7.05 -14.54 -5.84
N ASP A 108 -6.83 -15.62 -6.56
CA ASP A 108 -6.58 -16.98 -6.06
C ASP A 108 -5.11 -17.22 -5.67
N ARG A 109 -4.23 -16.24 -5.86
CA ARG A 109 -2.81 -16.34 -5.53
C ARG A 109 -2.57 -16.54 -4.03
N GLU A 110 -1.65 -17.45 -3.69
CA GLU A 110 -1.20 -17.64 -2.32
C GLU A 110 -0.42 -16.40 -1.81
N LEU A 111 -0.90 -15.81 -0.71
CA LEU A 111 -0.32 -14.60 -0.12
C LEU A 111 0.84 -14.86 0.87
N GLY A 112 1.10 -16.11 1.21
CA GLY A 112 2.19 -16.49 2.12
C GLY A 112 2.14 -15.74 3.45
N PHE A 113 3.18 -14.96 3.76
CA PHE A 113 3.28 -14.19 5.00
C PHE A 113 2.47 -12.88 4.97
N LEU A 114 2.07 -12.37 3.80
CA LEU A 114 1.35 -11.10 3.69
C LEU A 114 0.00 -11.13 4.42
N LYS A 115 -0.63 -12.32 4.53
CA LYS A 115 -1.87 -12.53 5.31
C LYS A 115 -1.68 -12.42 6.83
N LYS A 116 -0.43 -12.39 7.30
CA LYS A 116 -0.06 -12.36 8.73
C LYS A 116 0.40 -10.96 9.17
N LEU A 117 0.42 -9.98 8.27
CA LEU A 117 0.83 -8.61 8.59
C LEU A 117 -0.19 -7.97 9.52
N SER A 118 0.30 -7.38 10.61
CA SER A 118 -0.49 -6.96 11.78
C SER A 118 -1.52 -5.87 11.44
N ASN A 119 -1.23 -5.05 10.42
CA ASN A 119 -2.05 -3.91 10.00
C ASN A 119 -2.55 -4.04 8.56
N SER A 120 -2.72 -5.28 8.09
CA SER A 120 -3.21 -5.56 6.74
C SER A 120 -4.70 -5.92 6.69
N THR A 121 -5.35 -5.56 5.59
CA THR A 121 -6.71 -5.97 5.24
C THR A 121 -6.70 -6.48 3.81
N ILE A 122 -7.12 -7.73 3.60
CA ILE A 122 -7.31 -8.27 2.25
C ILE A 122 -8.62 -7.71 1.69
N LEU A 123 -8.54 -7.04 0.55
CA LEU A 123 -9.66 -6.42 -0.13
C LEU A 123 -10.41 -7.43 -0.99
N PRO A 124 -11.76 -7.36 -1.11
CA PRO A 124 -12.52 -8.21 -2.02
C PRO A 124 -12.10 -8.03 -3.49
N PRO A 125 -12.33 -9.01 -4.38
CA PRO A 125 -11.86 -8.98 -5.77
C PRO A 125 -12.56 -7.93 -6.65
N ASN A 126 -13.76 -7.48 -6.26
CA ASN A 126 -14.48 -6.47 -7.02
C ASN A 126 -13.95 -5.06 -6.66
N PRO A 127 -13.51 -4.25 -7.64
CA PRO A 127 -12.93 -2.93 -7.37
C PRO A 127 -13.86 -1.98 -6.59
N ARG A 128 -15.18 -2.01 -6.86
CA ARG A 128 -16.13 -1.15 -6.12
C ARG A 128 -16.25 -1.56 -4.67
N ASP A 129 -16.31 -2.86 -4.40
CA ASP A 129 -16.37 -3.38 -3.03
C ASP A 129 -15.05 -3.10 -2.29
N ALA A 130 -13.91 -3.20 -2.97
CA ALA A 130 -12.59 -2.87 -2.44
C ALA A 130 -12.50 -1.40 -2.04
N VAL A 131 -12.88 -0.48 -2.93
CA VAL A 131 -12.94 0.96 -2.64
C VAL A 131 -13.89 1.25 -1.47
N ARG A 132 -15.04 0.58 -1.39
CA ARG A 132 -15.95 0.73 -0.24
C ARG A 132 -15.29 0.30 1.08
N THR A 133 -14.56 -0.81 1.11
CA THR A 133 -13.81 -1.26 2.29
C THR A 133 -12.75 -0.23 2.70
N ILE A 134 -12.01 0.33 1.74
CA ILE A 134 -11.04 1.40 1.98
C ILE A 134 -11.74 2.63 2.58
N LYS A 135 -12.86 3.09 2.00
CA LYS A 135 -13.62 4.24 2.48
C LYS A 135 -14.21 4.08 3.88
N GLN A 136 -14.66 2.87 4.25
CA GLN A 136 -15.13 2.61 5.61
C GLN A 136 -14.06 2.91 6.66
N ARG A 137 -12.77 2.81 6.30
CA ARG A 137 -11.67 3.23 7.16
C ARG A 137 -11.59 4.75 7.29
N PHE A 138 -11.98 5.50 6.27
CA PHE A 138 -11.95 6.97 6.26
C PHE A 138 -13.00 7.53 7.20
N ALA A 139 -14.18 6.92 7.22
CA ALA A 139 -15.31 7.36 8.04
C ALA A 139 -15.12 7.10 9.55
N ASN A 140 -14.16 6.26 9.92
CA ASN A 140 -13.88 5.87 11.31
C ASN A 140 -12.65 6.62 11.90
N LYS A 141 -12.10 7.61 11.19
CA LYS A 141 -11.07 8.54 11.68
C LYS A 141 -11.73 9.84 12.15
#